data_AF-A0A6C0DT81-F1
#
_entry.id   AF-A0A6C0DT81-F1
#
_cell.length_a   1.000
_cell.length_b   1.000
_cell.length_c   1.000
_cell.angle_alpha   90.00
_cell.angle_beta   90.00
_cell.angle_gamma   90.00
#
_symmetry.space_group_name_H-M   'P 1'
#
loop_
_entity.id
_entity.type
_entity.pdbx_description
1 polymer ?
#
loop_
_entity_poly.entity_id
_entity_poly.type
_entity_poly.pdbx_seq_one_letter_code
_entity_poly.pdbx_strand_id
1 'polypeptide(L)'
;MPAKIPTVGSKACVYHGTALRTAGGLKKEDLMRTDKGRIVSKKQHASGLQAIKRLRAAGFVAKKGEFKLFSRRSGSKKVKSPSRRVTRSMSAARTASRKVAAAKAAATRRARKLATIKEGGRRRSTRRSFW
;
A
#
# COMPACT_ATOMS: atom_id res chain seq x y z
N MET A 1 -39.58 -0.41 31.89
CA MET A 1 -38.20 0.11 31.77
C MET A 1 -37.41 -0.86 30.90
N PRO A 2 -36.68 -0.41 29.85
CA PRO A 2 -35.85 -1.32 29.08
C PRO A 2 -34.78 -1.94 29.99
N ALA A 3 -34.54 -3.24 29.85
CA ALA A 3 -33.55 -3.96 30.63
C ALA A 3 -32.15 -3.37 30.39
N LYS A 4 -31.32 -3.36 31.44
CA LYS A 4 -29.94 -2.85 31.38
C LYS A 4 -29.13 -3.65 30.36
N ILE A 5 -28.53 -2.96 29.39
CA ILE A 5 -27.68 -3.57 28.37
C ILE A 5 -26.45 -4.21 29.04
N PRO A 6 -26.19 -5.52 28.83
CA PRO A 6 -24.99 -6.15 29.37
C PRO A 6 -23.72 -5.50 28.82
N THR A 7 -22.74 -5.30 29.71
CA THR A 7 -21.48 -4.67 29.32
C THR A 7 -20.67 -5.58 28.39
N VAL A 8 -20.66 -6.88 28.66
CA VAL A 8 -19.91 -7.87 27.89
C VAL A 8 -20.88 -8.82 27.19
N GLY A 9 -20.64 -9.10 25.91
CA GLY A 9 -21.41 -10.07 25.15
C GLY A 9 -20.63 -10.73 24.01
N SER A 10 -21.32 -11.57 23.24
CA SER A 10 -20.75 -12.18 22.03
C SER A 10 -20.56 -11.13 20.93
N LYS A 11 -19.72 -11.43 19.93
CA LYS A 11 -19.55 -10.56 18.75
C LYS A 11 -20.88 -10.28 18.04
N ALA A 12 -21.79 -11.27 18.02
CA ALA A 12 -23.12 -11.11 17.45
C ALA A 12 -23.95 -10.10 18.26
N CYS A 13 -24.01 -10.27 19.58
CA CYS A 13 -24.74 -9.35 20.47
C CYS A 13 -24.26 -7.90 20.31
N VAL A 14 -22.94 -7.69 20.29
CA VAL A 14 -22.35 -6.35 20.11
C VAL A 14 -22.68 -5.75 18.74
N TYR A 15 -22.66 -6.56 17.68
CA TYR A 15 -23.01 -6.09 16.34
C TYR A 15 -24.49 -5.69 16.24
N HIS A 16 -25.38 -6.45 16.88
CA HIS A 16 -26.82 -6.18 16.95
C HIS A 16 -27.19 -5.10 17.97
N GLY A 17 -26.25 -4.65 18.81
CA GLY A 17 -26.46 -3.59 19.80
C GLY A 17 -27.06 -4.07 21.13
N THR A 18 -27.10 -5.38 21.37
CA THR A 18 -27.59 -5.95 22.64
C THR A 18 -26.51 -6.01 23.72
N ALA A 19 -25.24 -5.70 23.39
CA ALA A 19 -24.15 -5.61 24.35
C ALA A 19 -23.18 -4.47 23.98
N LEU A 20 -22.50 -3.89 24.97
CA LEU A 20 -21.60 -2.74 24.75
C LEU A 20 -20.27 -3.13 24.10
N ARG A 21 -19.64 -4.20 24.57
CA ARG A 21 -18.34 -4.68 24.09
C ARG A 21 -18.23 -6.20 24.21
N THR A 22 -17.26 -6.78 23.50
CA THR A 22 -16.90 -8.19 23.68
C THR A 22 -15.98 -8.37 24.89
N ALA A 23 -15.77 -9.62 25.31
CA ALA A 23 -14.81 -9.93 26.39
C ALA A 23 -13.38 -9.41 26.07
N GLY A 24 -13.01 -9.37 24.79
CA GLY A 24 -11.74 -8.82 24.30
C GLY A 24 -11.77 -7.31 24.01
N GLY A 25 -12.78 -6.58 24.48
CA GLY A 25 -12.87 -5.13 24.34
C GLY A 25 -13.29 -4.61 22.97
N LEU A 26 -13.61 -5.48 21.99
CA LEU A 26 -14.07 -5.02 20.68
C LEU A 26 -15.45 -4.38 20.77
N LYS A 27 -15.59 -3.21 20.15
CA LYS A 27 -16.86 -2.50 19.97
C LYS A 27 -17.48 -2.82 18.60
N LYS A 28 -18.71 -2.38 18.38
CA LYS A 28 -19.42 -2.54 17.10
C LYS A 28 -18.63 -1.97 15.92
N GLU A 29 -17.94 -0.85 16.11
CA GLU A 29 -17.10 -0.21 15.10
C GLU A 29 -15.93 -1.08 14.63
N ASP A 30 -15.44 -1.99 15.47
CA ASP A 30 -14.34 -2.89 15.14
C ASP A 30 -14.80 -4.18 14.46
N LEU A 31 -16.11 -4.41 14.38
CA LEU A 31 -16.71 -5.60 13.83
C LEU A 31 -17.23 -5.35 12.41
N MET A 32 -17.28 -6.43 11.64
CA MET A 32 -17.89 -6.47 10.31
C MET A 32 -18.51 -7.83 10.06
N ARG A 33 -19.53 -7.87 9.21
CA ARG A 33 -20.14 -9.11 8.73
C ARG A 33 -19.50 -9.50 7.40
N THR A 34 -18.94 -10.71 7.34
CA THR A 34 -18.48 -11.32 6.08
C THR A 34 -19.67 -11.81 5.26
N ASP A 35 -19.51 -11.95 3.95
CA ASP A 35 -20.53 -12.51 3.04
C ASP A 35 -21.06 -13.88 3.49
N LYS A 36 -20.22 -14.67 4.18
CA LYS A 36 -20.58 -15.97 4.79
C LYS A 36 -21.40 -15.85 6.09
N GLY A 37 -21.88 -14.65 6.44
CA GLY A 37 -22.67 -14.38 7.64
C GLY A 37 -21.89 -14.30 8.95
N ARG A 38 -20.58 -14.55 8.95
CA ARG A 38 -19.76 -14.50 10.18
C ARG A 38 -19.46 -13.07 10.59
N ILE A 39 -19.56 -12.78 11.89
CA ILE A 39 -19.17 -11.48 12.47
C ILE A 39 -17.74 -11.60 12.99
N VAL A 40 -16.83 -10.87 12.35
CA VAL A 40 -15.38 -10.91 12.60
C VAL A 40 -14.86 -9.51 12.84
N SER A 41 -13.66 -9.40 13.42
CA SER A 41 -13.03 -8.10 13.56
C SER A 41 -12.47 -7.63 12.22
N LYS A 42 -12.50 -6.31 12.00
CA LYS A 42 -11.93 -5.68 10.79
C LYS A 42 -10.45 -6.04 10.62
N LYS A 43 -9.70 -6.09 11.73
CA LYS A 43 -8.28 -6.48 11.77
C LYS A 43 -8.06 -7.91 11.28
N GLN A 44 -8.88 -8.86 11.73
CA GLN A 44 -8.76 -10.27 11.33
C GLN A 44 -9.12 -10.48 9.85
N HIS A 45 -10.11 -9.75 9.34
CA HIS A 45 -10.44 -9.81 7.92
C HIS A 45 -9.29 -9.26 7.06
N ALA A 46 -8.72 -8.12 7.43
CA ALA A 46 -7.60 -7.51 6.72
C ALA A 46 -6.35 -8.41 6.72
N SER A 47 -6.00 -9.02 7.85
CA SER A 47 -4.85 -9.93 7.95
C SER A 47 -5.04 -11.18 7.09
N GLY A 48 -6.25 -11.74 7.04
CA GLY A 48 -6.59 -12.87 6.16
C GLY A 48 -6.40 -12.53 4.67
N LEU A 49 -6.86 -11.37 4.24
CA LEU A 49 -6.67 -10.91 2.85
C LEU A 49 -5.18 -10.72 2.49
N GLN A 50 -4.39 -10.18 3.42
CA GLN A 50 -2.95 -10.03 3.21
C GLN A 50 -2.24 -11.39 3.13
N ALA A 51 -2.61 -12.35 3.98
CA ALA A 51 -2.06 -13.70 3.95
C ALA A 51 -2.32 -14.39 2.59
N ILE A 52 -3.54 -14.27 2.04
CA ILE A 52 -3.88 -14.82 0.72
C ILE A 52 -3.03 -14.17 -0.38
N LYS A 53 -2.80 -12.85 -0.33
CA LYS A 53 -1.92 -12.15 -1.29
C LYS A 53 -0.49 -12.67 -1.22
N ARG A 54 0.05 -12.89 -0.01
CA ARG A 54 1.40 -13.44 0.21
C ARG A 54 1.52 -14.85 -0.36
N LEU A 55 0.54 -15.72 -0.11
CA LEU A 55 0.52 -17.09 -0.65
C LEU A 55 0.50 -17.10 -2.18
N ARG A 56 -0.33 -16.25 -2.79
CA ARG A 56 -0.38 -16.09 -4.26
C ARG A 56 0.95 -15.59 -4.82
N ALA A 57 1.60 -14.63 -4.15
CA ALA A 57 2.91 -14.12 -4.54
C ALA A 57 4.01 -15.19 -4.43
N ALA A 58 3.96 -16.05 -3.41
CA ALA A 58 4.83 -17.21 -3.25
C ALA A 58 4.57 -18.32 -4.29
N GLY A 59 3.48 -18.20 -5.07
CA GLY A 59 3.13 -19.12 -6.14
C GLY A 59 2.16 -20.23 -5.71
N PHE A 60 1.58 -20.15 -4.51
CA PHE A 60 0.57 -21.09 -4.05
C PHE A 60 -0.82 -20.65 -4.51
N VAL A 61 -1.41 -21.38 -5.45
CA VAL A 61 -2.73 -21.10 -6.01
C VAL A 61 -3.63 -22.32 -5.83
N ALA A 62 -4.59 -22.24 -4.91
CA ALA A 62 -5.52 -23.33 -4.66
C ALA A 62 -6.62 -23.39 -5.74
N LYS A 63 -6.96 -24.59 -6.20
CA LYS A 63 -8.18 -24.89 -6.95
C LYS A 63 -9.23 -25.46 -5.99
N LYS A 64 -10.49 -25.04 -6.13
CA LYS A 64 -11.57 -25.56 -5.30
C LYS A 64 -11.79 -27.04 -5.62
N GLY A 65 -11.87 -27.89 -4.59
CA GLY A 65 -12.12 -29.33 -4.74
C GLY A 65 -10.87 -30.17 -5.00
N GLU A 66 -9.70 -29.56 -5.17
CA GLU A 66 -8.44 -30.27 -5.32
C GLU A 66 -7.48 -29.89 -4.18
N PHE A 67 -7.05 -30.88 -3.40
CA PHE A 67 -6.11 -30.70 -2.29
C PHE A 67 -4.74 -31.25 -2.70
N LYS A 68 -3.93 -30.44 -3.38
CA LYS A 68 -2.54 -30.77 -3.75
C LYS A 68 -1.64 -29.54 -3.56
N LEU A 69 -0.34 -29.77 -3.47
CA LEU A 69 0.67 -28.70 -3.42
C LEU A 69 0.75 -27.99 -4.78
N PHE A 70 -0.06 -26.95 -4.97
CA PHE A 70 0.00 -26.12 -6.16
C PHE A 70 1.15 -25.13 -6.05
N SER A 71 2.19 -25.30 -6.85
CA SER A 71 3.21 -24.29 -7.07
C SER A 71 3.07 -23.76 -8.49
N ARG A 72 3.06 -22.44 -8.68
CA ARG A 72 3.02 -21.81 -10.01
C ARG A 72 4.15 -22.29 -10.93
N ARG A 73 5.23 -22.84 -10.35
CA ARG A 73 6.39 -23.40 -11.07
C ARG A 73 6.26 -24.88 -11.43
N SER A 74 5.40 -25.67 -10.78
CA SER A 74 5.35 -27.12 -11.00
C SER A 74 4.60 -27.55 -12.27
N GLY A 75 4.05 -26.61 -13.05
CA GLY A 75 3.29 -26.93 -14.27
C GLY A 75 3.44 -25.94 -15.44
N SER A 76 4.35 -24.97 -15.39
CA SER A 76 4.45 -23.98 -16.46
C SER A 76 5.30 -24.51 -17.64
N LYS A 77 4.64 -24.99 -18.70
CA LYS A 77 5.22 -24.94 -20.06
C LYS A 77 5.66 -23.49 -20.32
N LYS A 78 6.91 -23.31 -20.76
CA LYS A 78 7.53 -22.02 -21.07
C LYS A 78 6.75 -21.35 -22.20
N VAL A 79 5.76 -20.51 -21.88
CA VAL A 79 5.06 -19.71 -22.89
C VAL A 79 6.05 -18.67 -23.42
N LYS A 80 6.41 -18.77 -24.70
CA LYS A 80 7.28 -17.80 -25.37
C LYS A 80 6.57 -16.45 -25.35
N SER A 81 7.14 -15.49 -24.62
CA SER A 81 6.57 -14.16 -24.46
C SER A 81 6.32 -13.53 -25.83
N PRO A 82 5.10 -13.06 -26.14
CA PRO A 82 4.86 -12.36 -27.39
C PRO A 82 5.76 -11.11 -27.41
N SER A 83 6.49 -10.94 -28.51
CA SER A 83 7.31 -9.75 -28.77
C SER A 83 6.49 -8.52 -28.45
N ARG A 84 7.02 -7.65 -27.58
CA ARG A 84 6.37 -6.40 -27.17
C ARG A 84 6.02 -5.58 -28.40
N ARG A 85 4.78 -5.68 -28.89
CA ARG A 85 4.21 -4.68 -29.79
C ARG A 85 3.89 -3.47 -28.93
N VAL A 86 4.90 -2.63 -28.72
CA VAL A 86 4.76 -1.33 -28.07
C VAL A 86 3.77 -0.53 -28.91
N THR A 87 2.54 -0.39 -28.45
CA THR A 87 1.58 0.52 -29.06
C THR A 87 2.12 1.94 -28.90
N ARG A 88 2.40 2.61 -30.03
CA ARG A 88 3.00 3.96 -30.11
C ARG A 88 2.22 5.03 -29.35
N SER A 89 0.99 4.75 -28.91
CA SER A 89 0.14 5.69 -28.17
C SER A 89 0.61 5.96 -26.74
N MET A 90 1.22 4.98 -26.06
CA MET A 90 1.66 5.13 -24.65
C MET A 90 3.08 5.69 -24.50
N SER A 91 3.89 5.65 -25.57
CA SER A 91 5.27 6.18 -25.54
C SER A 91 5.31 7.69 -25.76
N ALA A 92 4.43 8.26 -26.58
CA ALA A 92 4.38 9.71 -26.81
C ALA A 92 4.02 10.48 -25.52
N ALA A 93 2.99 10.03 -24.79
CA ALA A 93 2.56 10.62 -23.53
C ALA A 93 3.64 10.53 -22.42
N ARG A 94 4.35 9.39 -22.33
CA ARG A 94 5.51 9.21 -21.41
C ARG A 94 6.72 10.07 -21.80
N THR A 95 6.89 10.38 -23.07
CA THR A 95 8.00 11.22 -23.54
C THR A 95 7.71 12.69 -23.28
N ALA A 96 6.46 13.13 -23.48
CA ALA A 96 6.02 14.49 -23.15
C ALA A 96 6.13 14.77 -21.64
N SER A 97 5.64 13.86 -20.79
CA SER A 97 5.72 14.03 -19.33
C SER A 97 7.16 14.02 -18.82
N ARG A 98 8.06 13.21 -19.42
CA ARG A 98 9.50 13.23 -19.12
C ARG A 98 10.17 14.54 -19.54
N LYS A 99 9.81 15.12 -20.70
CA LYS A 99 10.35 16.42 -21.14
C LYS A 99 9.95 17.55 -20.18
N VAL A 100 8.69 17.58 -19.74
CA VAL A 100 8.21 18.57 -18.75
C VAL A 100 8.90 18.39 -17.39
N ALA A 101 9.05 17.15 -16.92
CA ALA A 101 9.75 16.87 -15.66
C ALA A 101 11.25 17.25 -15.73
N ALA A 102 11.92 16.96 -16.85
CA ALA A 102 13.32 17.32 -17.07
C ALA A 102 13.52 18.85 -17.15
N ALA A 103 12.61 19.58 -17.81
CA ALA A 103 12.66 21.04 -17.87
C ALA A 103 12.48 21.68 -16.48
N LYS A 104 11.53 21.18 -15.68
CA LYS A 104 11.34 21.61 -14.28
C LYS A 104 12.58 21.32 -13.41
N ALA A 105 13.20 20.16 -13.58
CA ALA A 105 14.44 19.81 -12.88
C ALA A 105 15.65 20.67 -13.31
N ALA A 106 15.73 21.05 -14.59
CA ALA A 106 16.76 21.96 -15.09
C ALA A 106 16.57 23.38 -14.54
N ALA A 107 15.32 23.86 -14.46
CA ALA A 107 15.00 25.16 -13.88
C ALA A 107 15.38 25.25 -12.39
N THR A 108 15.07 24.21 -11.60
CA THR A 108 15.47 24.16 -10.18
C THR A 108 16.99 24.08 -10.00
N ARG A 109 17.71 23.35 -10.86
CA ARG A 109 19.19 23.33 -10.87
C ARG A 109 19.79 24.69 -11.25
N ARG A 110 19.22 25.39 -12.23
CA ARG A 110 19.66 26.73 -12.65
C ARG A 110 19.41 27.77 -11.56
N ALA A 111 18.27 27.71 -10.88
CA ALA A 111 17.95 28.57 -9.74
C ALA A 111 18.93 28.34 -8.57
N ARG A 112 19.24 27.07 -8.23
CA ARG A 112 20.27 26.75 -7.22
C ARG A 112 21.66 27.25 -7.61
N LYS A 113 22.06 27.11 -8.88
CA LYS A 113 23.37 27.61 -9.38
C LYS A 113 23.46 29.14 -9.31
N LEU A 114 22.37 29.85 -9.61
CA LEU A 114 22.33 31.31 -9.48
C LEU A 114 22.34 31.76 -8.02
N ALA A 115 21.69 31.01 -7.12
CA ALA A 115 21.72 31.27 -5.68
C ALA A 115 23.14 31.09 -5.10
N THR A 116 23.87 30.03 -5.49
CA THR A 116 25.26 29.82 -5.04
C THR A 116 26.23 30.84 -5.61
N ILE A 117 26.02 31.34 -6.83
CA ILE A 117 26.81 32.46 -7.39
C ILE A 117 26.52 33.77 -6.63
N LYS A 118 25.26 33.99 -6.20
CA LYS A 118 24.85 35.17 -5.41
C LYS A 118 25.39 35.13 -3.97
N GLU A 119 25.54 33.96 -3.37
CA GLU A 119 26.16 33.78 -2.04
C GLU A 119 27.70 33.72 -2.09
N GLY A 120 28.29 33.30 -3.20
CA GLY A 120 29.74 33.23 -3.42
C GLY A 120 30.45 34.60 -3.52
N GLY A 121 29.70 35.70 -3.54
CA GLY A 121 30.20 37.08 -3.62
C GLY A 121 30.49 37.77 -2.27
N ARG A 122 30.48 37.05 -1.14
CA ARG A 122 30.91 37.57 0.18
C ARG A 122 31.97 36.67 0.82
N ARG A 123 33.12 36.45 0.14
CA ARG A 123 34.36 36.12 0.87
C ARG A 123 34.86 37.40 1.54
N ARG A 124 34.45 37.56 2.79
CA ARG A 124 34.99 38.51 3.76
C ARG A 124 36.53 38.40 3.73
N SER A 125 37.22 39.45 3.31
CA SER A 125 38.64 39.63 3.56
C SER A 125 38.84 39.75 5.07
N THR A 126 39.23 38.68 5.73
CA THR A 126 39.88 38.79 7.04
C THR A 126 41.36 38.58 6.82
N ARG A 127 42.04 39.72 6.67
CA ARG A 127 43.44 39.94 6.97
C ARG A 127 43.75 39.18 8.27
N ARG A 128 44.52 38.09 8.19
CA ARG A 128 45.01 37.37 9.35
C ARG A 128 46.51 37.55 9.37
N SER A 129 46.92 38.65 10.01
CA SER A 129 48.27 38.90 10.48
C SER A 129 48.66 37.79 11.44
N PHE A 130 49.75 37.07 11.20
CA PHE A 130 50.52 36.38 12.24
C PHE A 130 51.94 36.14 11.71
N TRP A 131 52.87 36.86 12.34
CA TRP A 131 54.34 36.83 12.27
C TRP A 131 55.02 36.95 10.91
#